data_AF-A0A849NAI9-F1
#
_entry.id   AF-A0A849NAI9-F1
#
_cell.length_a   1.000
_cell.length_b   1.000
_cell.length_c   1.000
_cell.angle_alpha   90.00
_cell.angle_beta   90.00
_cell.angle_gamma   90.00
#
_symmetry.space_group_name_H-M   'P 1'
#
loop_
_entity.id
_entity.type
_entity.pdbx_description
1 polymer ?
#
loop_
_entity_poly.entity_id
_entity_poly.type
_entity_poly.pdbx_seq_one_letter_code
_entity_poly.pdbx_strand_id
1 'polypeptide(L)'
;MANTEEYNVNFFKPMSDHARTNKKLIATLAAIWFCAVFGFQALLIILNEPTPEPAFTTFQTVYPEIVDNQEASLETKQQFSRSLLSVLGKNIAVSDDHKAVFKQALSSTVVSMLPQSENQIIQSGANEEFIDAAIKSIGLADEGFDKIMIDLLPFSLVKVESDQLSAEVKEALPGIMELYLVHNQNVLTDFNFLGFPFHYWYTSQFLLILFVVLCLIYAVIIDRTSKKFNFIEEA
;
A
#
# COMPACT_ATOMS: atom_id res chain seq x y z
N MET A 1 64.97 25.60 17.61
CA MET A 1 63.56 25.99 17.45
C MET A 1 62.98 25.11 16.37
N ALA A 2 62.18 24.10 16.72
CA ALA A 2 61.56 23.22 15.75
C ALA A 2 60.33 23.93 15.17
N ASN A 3 60.38 24.29 13.89
CA ASN A 3 59.21 24.78 13.15
C ASN A 3 58.19 23.64 13.08
N THR A 4 57.22 23.67 13.98
CA THR A 4 55.99 22.87 13.87
C THR A 4 55.07 23.66 12.95
N GLU A 5 55.21 23.48 11.64
CA GLU A 5 54.17 23.96 10.73
C GLU A 5 52.87 23.24 11.12
N GLU A 6 51.88 24.01 11.58
CA GLU A 6 50.54 23.51 11.86
C GLU A 6 49.96 22.92 10.58
N TYR A 7 49.97 21.60 10.50
CA TYR A 7 49.42 20.86 9.36
C TYR A 7 47.89 20.95 9.41
N ASN A 8 47.33 22.00 8.83
CA ASN A 8 45.88 22.23 8.78
C ASN A 8 45.25 21.28 7.75
N VAL A 9 44.88 20.08 8.19
CA VAL A 9 44.20 19.08 7.37
C VAL A 9 42.72 19.42 7.27
N ASN A 10 42.30 19.99 6.14
CA ASN A 10 40.89 20.20 5.84
C ASN A 10 40.35 19.13 4.88
N PHE A 11 39.56 18.20 5.39
CA PHE A 11 38.92 17.13 4.59
C PHE A 11 38.03 17.66 3.45
N PHE A 12 37.38 18.81 3.66
CA PHE A 12 36.50 19.41 2.67
C PHE A 12 37.22 20.38 1.72
N LYS A 13 38.46 20.79 2.03
CA LYS A 13 39.30 21.62 1.17
C LYS A 13 40.73 21.07 1.13
N PRO A 14 40.95 19.91 0.48
CA PRO A 14 42.27 19.30 0.42
C PRO A 14 43.26 20.19 -0.37
N MET A 15 44.49 20.26 0.11
CA MET A 15 45.55 21.09 -0.45
C MET A 15 46.27 20.40 -1.63
N SER A 16 46.50 19.09 -1.55
CA SER A 16 47.22 18.32 -2.59
C SER A 16 46.34 17.90 -3.77
N ASP A 17 46.93 17.84 -4.97
CA ASP A 17 46.23 17.46 -6.20
C ASP A 17 45.68 16.02 -6.16
N HIS A 18 46.40 15.11 -5.49
CA HIS A 18 45.95 13.75 -5.22
C HIS A 18 44.65 13.75 -4.39
N ALA A 19 44.63 14.48 -3.26
CA ALA A 19 43.48 14.54 -2.38
C ALA A 19 42.28 15.28 -3.01
N ARG A 20 42.52 16.30 -3.85
CA ARG A 20 41.45 16.93 -4.65
C ARG A 20 40.82 15.96 -5.65
N THR A 21 41.63 15.14 -6.30
CA THR A 21 41.16 14.12 -7.25
C THR A 21 40.33 13.06 -6.52
N ASN A 22 40.81 12.58 -5.37
CA ASN A 22 40.09 11.62 -4.55
C ASN A 22 38.74 12.18 -4.07
N LYS A 23 38.72 13.41 -3.55
CA LYS A 23 37.47 14.08 -3.13
C LYS A 23 36.45 14.14 -4.27
N LYS A 24 36.89 14.50 -5.49
CA LYS A 24 36.00 14.57 -6.67
C LYS A 24 35.44 13.18 -7.01
N LEU A 25 36.28 12.15 -6.99
CA LEU A 25 35.84 10.77 -7.26
C LEU A 25 34.76 10.33 -6.24
N ILE A 26 35.04 10.49 -4.94
CA ILE A 26 34.10 10.14 -3.87
C ILE A 26 32.79 10.91 -4.05
N ALA A 27 32.85 12.23 -4.29
CA ALA A 27 31.67 13.06 -4.48
C ALA A 27 30.83 12.59 -5.69
N THR A 28 31.46 12.25 -6.81
CA THR A 28 30.76 11.73 -7.99
C THR A 28 30.10 10.39 -7.72
N LEU A 29 30.80 9.44 -7.09
CA LEU A 29 30.23 8.12 -6.78
C LEU A 29 29.07 8.23 -5.77
N ALA A 30 29.22 9.09 -4.75
CA ALA A 30 28.16 9.38 -3.81
C ALA A 30 26.95 10.04 -4.49
N ALA A 31 27.16 10.94 -5.45
CA ALA A 31 26.08 11.54 -6.23
C ALA A 31 25.34 10.51 -7.09
N ILE A 32 26.06 9.57 -7.74
CA ILE A 32 25.44 8.48 -8.51
C ILE A 32 24.57 7.61 -7.59
N TRP A 33 25.12 7.19 -6.44
CA TRP A 33 24.38 6.42 -5.46
C TRP A 33 23.14 7.16 -4.95
N PHE A 34 23.29 8.44 -4.59
CA PHE A 34 22.19 9.28 -4.15
C PHE A 34 21.09 9.38 -5.23
N CYS A 35 21.47 9.63 -6.48
CA CYS A 35 20.53 9.68 -7.60
C CYS A 35 19.82 8.33 -7.82
N ALA A 36 20.51 7.20 -7.66
CA ALA A 36 19.88 5.89 -7.78
C ALA A 36 18.86 5.63 -6.66
N VAL A 37 19.22 5.96 -5.42
CA VAL A 37 18.34 5.77 -4.26
C VAL A 37 17.13 6.70 -4.32
N PHE A 38 17.37 8.01 -4.38
CA PHE A 38 16.30 9.01 -4.27
C PHE A 38 15.63 9.31 -5.62
N GLY A 39 16.38 9.24 -6.72
CA GLY A 39 15.81 9.44 -8.05
C GLY A 39 14.82 8.36 -8.42
N PHE A 40 15.04 7.11 -8.00
CA PHE A 40 14.07 6.05 -8.19
C PHE A 40 12.79 6.28 -7.37
N GLN A 41 12.90 6.71 -6.11
CA GLN A 41 11.73 7.05 -5.29
C GLN A 41 10.94 8.22 -5.87
N ALA A 42 11.64 9.27 -6.31
CA ALA A 42 11.01 10.40 -7.00
C ALA A 42 10.32 9.95 -8.30
N LEU A 43 10.95 9.05 -9.06
CA LEU A 43 10.36 8.49 -10.29
C LEU A 43 9.07 7.73 -10.00
N LEU A 44 9.03 6.90 -8.94
CA LEU A 44 7.79 6.23 -8.53
C LEU A 44 6.70 7.23 -8.18
N ILE A 45 7.01 8.27 -7.41
CA ILE A 45 6.03 9.31 -7.04
C ILE A 45 5.49 10.03 -8.28
N ILE A 46 6.34 10.38 -9.23
CA ILE A 46 5.97 11.13 -10.44
C ILE A 46 5.10 10.29 -11.39
N LEU A 47 5.36 8.99 -11.49
CA LEU A 47 4.68 8.11 -12.44
C LEU A 47 3.43 7.44 -11.88
N ASN A 48 3.10 7.65 -10.60
CA ASN A 48 1.96 7.02 -9.96
C ASN A 48 0.63 7.52 -10.53
N GLU A 49 -0.25 6.57 -10.89
CA GLU A 49 -1.62 6.83 -11.31
C GLU A 49 -2.60 6.16 -10.34
N PRO A 50 -3.69 6.86 -9.93
CA PRO A 50 -4.70 6.29 -9.05
C PRO A 50 -5.48 5.21 -9.80
N THR A 51 -5.27 3.96 -9.43
CA THR A 51 -5.85 2.79 -10.07
C THR A 51 -6.86 2.13 -9.12
N PRO A 52 -8.15 2.06 -9.50
CA PRO A 52 -9.17 1.45 -8.65
C PRO A 52 -9.10 -0.09 -8.68
N GLU A 53 -9.28 -0.73 -7.52
CA GLU A 53 -9.49 -2.17 -7.42
C GLU A 53 -10.86 -2.58 -8.01
N PRO A 54 -11.03 -3.82 -8.50
CA PRO A 54 -12.30 -4.31 -9.03
C PRO A 54 -13.49 -4.17 -8.06
N ALA A 55 -13.26 -4.30 -6.76
CA ALA A 55 -14.29 -4.12 -5.74
C ALA A 55 -14.83 -2.68 -5.70
N PHE A 56 -13.99 -1.68 -6.01
CA PHE A 56 -14.39 -0.27 -6.05
C PHE A 56 -15.22 0.04 -7.29
N THR A 57 -14.84 -0.51 -8.45
CA THR A 57 -15.62 -0.33 -9.68
C THR A 57 -17.02 -0.96 -9.55
N THR A 58 -17.10 -2.13 -8.91
CA THR A 58 -18.40 -2.75 -8.57
C THR A 58 -19.19 -1.85 -7.64
N PHE A 59 -18.56 -1.35 -6.55
CA PHE A 59 -19.19 -0.43 -5.62
C PHE A 59 -19.74 0.83 -6.31
N GLN A 60 -18.95 1.49 -7.16
CA GLN A 60 -19.38 2.69 -7.89
C GLN A 60 -20.58 2.43 -8.80
N THR A 61 -20.72 1.22 -9.31
CA THR A 61 -21.85 0.82 -10.16
C THR A 61 -23.11 0.60 -9.33
N VAL A 62 -23.00 -0.11 -8.20
CA VAL A 62 -24.17 -0.55 -7.40
C VAL A 62 -24.62 0.47 -6.36
N TYR A 63 -23.72 1.32 -5.87
CA TYR A 63 -23.99 2.25 -4.77
C TYR A 63 -25.11 3.26 -5.07
N PRO A 64 -25.18 3.90 -6.26
CA PRO A 64 -26.28 4.82 -6.58
C PRO A 64 -27.66 4.15 -6.50
N GLU A 65 -27.77 2.90 -6.98
CA GLU A 65 -29.03 2.15 -6.93
C GLU A 65 -29.47 1.87 -5.49
N ILE A 66 -28.52 1.59 -4.59
CA ILE A 66 -28.81 1.33 -3.17
C ILE A 66 -29.26 2.60 -2.43
N VAL A 67 -28.73 3.76 -2.82
CA VAL A 67 -29.07 5.04 -2.18
C VAL A 67 -30.40 5.60 -2.70
N ASP A 68 -30.61 5.53 -4.01
CA ASP A 68 -31.72 6.20 -4.71
C ASP A 68 -32.96 5.30 -4.83
N ASN A 69 -32.80 3.98 -4.85
CA ASN A 69 -33.89 3.03 -5.02
C ASN A 69 -34.03 2.10 -3.80
N GLN A 70 -35.12 2.25 -3.06
CA GLN A 70 -35.44 1.39 -1.90
C GLN A 70 -35.65 -0.08 -2.30
N GLU A 71 -35.99 -0.35 -3.56
CA GLU A 71 -36.16 -1.69 -4.13
C GLU A 71 -35.02 -2.06 -5.10
N ALA A 72 -33.78 -1.74 -4.73
CA ALA A 72 -32.61 -2.25 -5.46
C ALA A 72 -32.67 -3.79 -5.60
N SER A 73 -32.20 -4.30 -6.74
CA SER A 73 -32.24 -5.73 -7.03
C SER A 73 -31.46 -6.54 -6.01
N LEU A 74 -31.85 -7.82 -5.80
CA LEU A 74 -31.13 -8.71 -4.90
C LEU A 74 -29.64 -8.84 -5.30
N GLU A 75 -29.36 -8.93 -6.59
CA GLU A 75 -27.99 -9.00 -7.11
C GLU A 75 -27.17 -7.74 -6.78
N THR A 76 -27.78 -6.55 -6.95
CA THR A 76 -27.16 -5.26 -6.58
C THR A 76 -26.78 -5.24 -5.09
N LYS A 77 -27.70 -5.69 -4.22
CA LYS A 77 -27.46 -5.74 -2.76
C LYS A 77 -26.38 -6.77 -2.38
N GLN A 78 -26.31 -7.90 -3.08
CA GLN A 78 -25.28 -8.91 -2.89
C GLN A 78 -23.90 -8.36 -3.29
N GLN A 79 -23.78 -7.79 -4.48
CA GLN A 79 -22.53 -7.20 -4.97
C GLN A 79 -22.04 -6.07 -4.05
N PHE A 80 -22.96 -5.22 -3.60
CA PHE A 80 -22.66 -4.19 -2.61
C PHE A 80 -22.09 -4.78 -1.31
N SER A 81 -22.76 -5.78 -0.73
CA SER A 81 -22.33 -6.43 0.50
C SER A 81 -20.94 -7.08 0.37
N ARG A 82 -20.66 -7.70 -0.79
CA ARG A 82 -19.34 -8.29 -1.08
C ARG A 82 -18.24 -7.24 -1.23
N SER A 83 -18.53 -6.10 -1.86
CA SER A 83 -17.60 -4.97 -1.92
C SER A 83 -17.27 -4.45 -0.52
N LEU A 84 -18.25 -4.33 0.37
CA LEU A 84 -18.01 -3.93 1.78
C LEU A 84 -17.16 -4.96 2.52
N LEU A 85 -17.47 -6.26 2.36
CA LEU A 85 -16.70 -7.35 2.98
C LEU A 85 -15.25 -7.40 2.49
N SER A 86 -15.00 -7.08 1.23
CA SER A 86 -13.62 -7.01 0.69
C SER A 86 -12.76 -5.98 1.43
N VAL A 87 -13.36 -4.85 1.85
CA VAL A 87 -12.67 -3.81 2.63
C VAL A 87 -12.59 -4.19 4.10
N LEU A 88 -13.66 -4.72 4.68
CA LEU A 88 -13.67 -5.20 6.07
C LEU A 88 -12.64 -6.32 6.31
N GLY A 89 -12.35 -7.13 5.29
CA GLY A 89 -11.27 -8.10 5.31
C GLY A 89 -9.88 -7.48 5.49
N LYS A 90 -9.68 -6.21 5.11
CA LYS A 90 -8.46 -5.42 5.35
C LYS A 90 -8.40 -4.92 6.82
N ASN A 91 -8.79 -5.75 7.79
CA ASN A 91 -9.06 -5.40 9.20
C ASN A 91 -7.93 -4.59 9.89
N ILE A 92 -6.66 -4.85 9.56
CA ILE A 92 -5.52 -4.12 10.15
C ILE A 92 -5.35 -2.72 9.54
N ALA A 93 -5.66 -2.56 8.25
CA ALA A 93 -5.47 -1.31 7.53
C ALA A 93 -6.62 -0.31 7.75
N VAL A 94 -7.83 -0.81 8.02
CA VAL A 94 -9.02 0.05 8.20
C VAL A 94 -9.06 0.60 9.64
N SER A 95 -9.25 1.92 9.77
CA SER A 95 -9.47 2.59 11.06
C SER A 95 -10.79 2.16 11.72
N ASP A 96 -10.84 2.17 13.05
CA ASP A 96 -12.02 1.69 13.79
C ASP A 96 -13.29 2.51 13.50
N ASP A 97 -13.17 3.83 13.29
CA ASP A 97 -14.28 4.69 12.88
C ASP A 97 -14.82 4.29 11.50
N HIS A 98 -13.94 3.96 10.54
CA HIS A 98 -14.35 3.55 9.20
C HIS A 98 -14.95 2.14 9.23
N LYS A 99 -14.44 1.25 10.10
CA LYS A 99 -15.05 -0.06 10.34
C LYS A 99 -16.49 0.09 10.83
N ALA A 100 -16.75 1.01 11.75
CA ALA A 100 -18.12 1.22 12.24
C ALA A 100 -19.09 1.57 11.10
N VAL A 101 -18.68 2.47 10.20
CA VAL A 101 -19.44 2.83 8.99
C VAL A 101 -19.69 1.61 8.10
N PHE A 102 -18.65 0.82 7.81
CA PHE A 102 -18.78 -0.37 6.97
C PHE A 102 -19.66 -1.45 7.59
N LYS A 103 -19.52 -1.72 8.88
CA LYS A 103 -20.33 -2.70 9.60
C LYS A 103 -21.80 -2.29 9.64
N GLN A 104 -22.07 -1.02 9.89
CA GLN A 104 -23.43 -0.48 9.83
C GLN A 104 -24.03 -0.59 8.42
N ALA A 105 -23.26 -0.22 7.39
CA ALA A 105 -23.69 -0.32 6.00
C ALA A 105 -24.02 -1.77 5.61
N LEU A 106 -23.09 -2.69 5.89
CA LEU A 106 -23.25 -4.12 5.61
C LEU A 106 -24.48 -4.69 6.32
N SER A 107 -24.61 -4.41 7.62
CA SER A 107 -25.69 -4.96 8.44
C SER A 107 -27.06 -4.44 7.98
N SER A 108 -27.16 -3.15 7.64
CA SER A 108 -28.41 -2.56 7.12
C SER A 108 -28.79 -3.19 5.78
N THR A 109 -27.82 -3.39 4.87
CA THR A 109 -28.08 -4.05 3.58
C THR A 109 -28.50 -5.50 3.75
N VAL A 110 -27.81 -6.27 4.61
CA VAL A 110 -28.17 -7.67 4.90
C VAL A 110 -29.59 -7.76 5.43
N VAL A 111 -29.95 -6.91 6.39
CA VAL A 111 -31.32 -6.84 6.92
C VAL A 111 -32.33 -6.55 5.81
N SER A 112 -32.02 -5.65 4.89
CA SER A 112 -32.91 -5.32 3.76
C SER A 112 -33.10 -6.47 2.75
N MET A 113 -32.29 -7.53 2.82
CA MET A 113 -32.41 -8.73 1.99
C MET A 113 -33.18 -9.86 2.69
N LEU A 114 -33.41 -9.74 4.01
CA LEU A 114 -34.08 -10.77 4.79
C LEU A 114 -35.60 -10.53 4.86
N PRO A 115 -36.41 -11.60 4.99
CA PRO A 115 -37.84 -11.47 5.22
C PRO A 115 -38.16 -10.74 6.54
N GLN A 116 -39.21 -9.91 6.57
CA GLN A 116 -39.59 -9.13 7.78
C GLN A 116 -39.85 -9.99 9.03
N SER A 117 -40.15 -11.29 8.87
CA SER A 117 -40.30 -12.24 9.98
C SER A 117 -39.00 -12.52 10.73
N GLU A 118 -37.83 -12.32 10.10
CA GLU A 118 -36.50 -12.54 10.67
C GLU A 118 -35.86 -11.25 11.21
N ASN A 119 -36.48 -10.07 10.97
CA ASN A 119 -36.02 -8.78 11.48
C ASN A 119 -36.01 -8.67 13.02
N GLN A 120 -36.69 -9.58 13.73
CA GLN A 120 -36.62 -9.65 15.20
C GLN A 120 -35.27 -10.19 15.71
N ILE A 121 -34.48 -10.86 14.86
CA ILE A 121 -33.16 -11.43 15.19
C ILE A 121 -32.08 -10.33 15.29
N ILE A 122 -32.35 -9.14 14.75
CA ILE A 122 -31.42 -7.99 14.76
C ILE A 122 -31.12 -7.48 16.18
N GLN A 123 -31.99 -7.76 17.14
CA GLN A 123 -31.91 -7.14 18.46
C GLN A 123 -30.94 -7.82 19.45
N SER A 124 -30.53 -9.07 19.21
CA SER A 124 -29.71 -9.87 20.15
C SER A 124 -28.24 -10.01 19.77
N GLY A 125 -27.81 -9.45 18.64
CA GLY A 125 -26.44 -9.60 18.12
C GLY A 125 -26.34 -10.70 17.06
N ALA A 126 -25.13 -10.93 16.53
CA ALA A 126 -24.89 -11.95 15.50
C ALA A 126 -25.02 -13.36 16.09
N ASN A 127 -26.25 -13.88 16.14
CA ASN A 127 -26.51 -15.29 16.46
C ASN A 127 -26.16 -16.16 15.25
N GLU A 128 -25.88 -17.45 15.47
CA GLU A 128 -25.55 -18.40 14.39
C GLU A 128 -26.63 -18.42 13.29
N GLU A 129 -27.91 -18.39 13.66
CA GLU A 129 -29.02 -18.33 12.69
C GLU A 129 -29.00 -17.07 11.81
N PHE A 130 -28.60 -15.92 12.37
CA PHE A 130 -28.47 -14.67 11.61
C PHE A 130 -27.30 -14.72 10.65
N ILE A 131 -26.19 -15.32 11.08
CA ILE A 131 -25.00 -15.49 10.24
C ILE A 131 -25.35 -16.41 9.06
N ASP A 132 -26.04 -17.52 9.30
CA ASP A 132 -26.48 -18.44 8.23
C ASP A 132 -27.44 -17.78 7.23
N ALA A 133 -28.36 -16.94 7.72
CA ALA A 133 -29.25 -16.16 6.87
C ALA A 133 -28.47 -15.11 6.05
N ALA A 134 -27.50 -14.43 6.68
CA ALA A 134 -26.62 -13.48 6.01
C ALA A 134 -25.80 -14.15 4.90
N ILE A 135 -25.18 -15.30 5.16
CA ILE A 135 -24.42 -16.09 4.18
C ILE A 135 -25.28 -16.38 2.93
N LYS A 136 -26.50 -16.88 3.14
CA LYS A 136 -27.43 -17.20 2.06
C LYS A 136 -27.88 -15.96 1.30
N SER A 137 -28.19 -14.87 2.00
CA SER A 137 -28.67 -13.62 1.38
C SER A 137 -27.59 -12.95 0.51
N ILE A 138 -26.33 -12.97 0.95
CA ILE A 138 -25.17 -12.41 0.22
C ILE A 138 -24.75 -13.34 -0.93
N GLY A 139 -25.15 -14.61 -0.91
CA GLY A 139 -24.79 -15.61 -1.92
C GLY A 139 -23.33 -16.06 -1.82
N LEU A 140 -22.83 -16.25 -0.60
CA LEU A 140 -21.46 -16.73 -0.37
C LEU A 140 -21.39 -18.26 -0.49
N ALA A 141 -20.41 -18.78 -1.22
CA ALA A 141 -20.12 -20.20 -1.32
C ALA A 141 -19.10 -20.66 -0.23
N ASP A 142 -19.08 -21.95 0.11
CA ASP A 142 -18.12 -22.52 1.08
C ASP A 142 -16.74 -22.86 0.44
N GLU A 143 -16.36 -22.14 -0.61
CA GLU A 143 -15.12 -22.36 -1.34
C GLU A 143 -14.44 -21.06 -1.77
N GLY A 144 -13.13 -21.13 -2.00
CA GLY A 144 -12.33 -20.01 -2.47
C GLY A 144 -12.32 -18.82 -1.51
N PHE A 145 -12.49 -17.62 -2.06
CA PHE A 145 -12.47 -16.36 -1.30
C PHE A 145 -13.73 -16.16 -0.45
N ASP A 146 -14.84 -16.79 -0.83
CA ASP A 146 -16.13 -16.65 -0.14
C ASP A 146 -16.09 -17.27 1.25
N LYS A 147 -15.34 -18.37 1.41
CA LYS A 147 -15.09 -18.96 2.72
C LYS A 147 -14.47 -17.97 3.71
N ILE A 148 -13.52 -17.14 3.24
CA ILE A 148 -12.90 -16.10 4.05
C ILE A 148 -13.92 -15.02 4.41
N MET A 149 -14.80 -14.66 3.46
CA MET A 149 -15.89 -13.72 3.74
C MET A 149 -16.88 -14.27 4.78
N ILE A 150 -17.20 -15.57 4.73
CA ILE A 150 -18.04 -16.25 5.72
C ILE A 150 -17.41 -16.15 7.11
N ASP A 151 -16.12 -16.45 7.23
CA ASP A 151 -15.39 -16.37 8.51
C ASP A 151 -15.32 -14.93 9.08
N LEU A 152 -15.47 -13.91 8.23
CA LEU A 152 -15.48 -12.50 8.61
C LEU A 152 -16.85 -11.98 9.08
N LEU A 153 -17.95 -12.63 8.69
CA LEU A 153 -19.31 -12.16 8.99
C LEU A 153 -19.61 -12.00 10.49
N PRO A 154 -19.22 -12.94 11.39
CA PRO A 154 -19.49 -12.81 12.82
C PRO A 154 -18.91 -11.54 13.44
N PHE A 155 -17.81 -11.04 12.87
CA PHE A 155 -17.11 -9.83 13.34
C PHE A 155 -17.55 -8.56 12.62
N SER A 156 -18.21 -8.71 11.46
CA SER A 156 -18.58 -7.63 10.55
C SER A 156 -20.04 -7.18 10.72
N LEU A 157 -20.89 -8.06 11.25
CA LEU A 157 -22.30 -7.76 11.48
C LEU A 157 -22.50 -7.09 12.85
N VAL A 158 -23.30 -6.03 12.86
CA VAL A 158 -23.64 -5.25 14.06
C VAL A 158 -25.15 -5.05 14.11
N LYS A 159 -25.65 -4.77 15.32
CA LYS A 159 -27.04 -4.40 15.52
C LYS A 159 -27.33 -3.07 14.82
N VAL A 160 -28.39 -3.06 14.02
CA VAL A 160 -28.90 -1.88 13.32
C VAL A 160 -30.39 -1.70 13.61
N GLU A 161 -30.86 -0.46 13.64
CA GLU A 161 -32.27 -0.16 13.94
C GLU A 161 -33.15 -0.11 12.68
N SER A 162 -32.53 0.01 11.50
CA SER A 162 -33.19 0.17 10.21
C SER A 162 -32.53 -0.71 9.14
N ASP A 163 -33.33 -1.09 8.16
CA ASP A 163 -32.93 -1.71 6.89
C ASP A 163 -32.39 -0.70 5.87
N GLN A 164 -32.36 0.59 6.22
CA GLN A 164 -31.85 1.67 5.38
C GLN A 164 -30.53 2.23 5.91
N LEU A 165 -29.68 2.65 4.98
CA LEU A 165 -28.45 3.36 5.33
C LEU A 165 -28.78 4.71 5.96
N SER A 166 -28.14 5.03 7.09
CA SER A 166 -28.28 6.35 7.72
C SER A 166 -27.66 7.44 6.83
N ALA A 167 -28.10 8.69 7.02
CA ALA A 167 -27.61 9.81 6.21
C ALA A 167 -26.08 9.99 6.34
N GLU A 168 -25.55 9.79 7.54
CA GLU A 168 -24.11 9.89 7.83
C GLU A 168 -23.32 8.80 7.10
N VAL A 169 -23.83 7.56 7.08
CA VAL A 169 -23.20 6.45 6.35
C VAL A 169 -23.23 6.71 4.85
N LYS A 170 -24.36 7.21 4.31
CA LYS A 170 -24.47 7.55 2.89
C LYS A 170 -23.41 8.57 2.50
N GLU A 171 -23.26 9.64 3.26
CA GLU A 171 -22.28 10.69 2.95
C GLU A 171 -20.83 10.20 3.05
N ALA A 172 -20.49 9.41 4.08
CA ALA A 172 -19.11 9.00 4.33
C ALA A 172 -18.62 7.85 3.43
N LEU A 173 -19.50 6.91 3.07
CA LEU A 173 -19.10 5.64 2.47
C LEU A 173 -18.32 5.75 1.15
N PRO A 174 -18.66 6.62 0.19
CA PRO A 174 -17.91 6.74 -1.07
C PRO A 174 -16.45 7.15 -0.86
N GLY A 175 -16.20 8.16 -0.01
CA GLY A 175 -14.85 8.64 0.27
C GLY A 175 -14.01 7.61 1.03
N ILE A 176 -14.64 6.86 1.95
CA ILE A 176 -13.96 5.78 2.69
C ILE A 176 -13.64 4.61 1.74
N MET A 177 -14.55 4.23 0.85
CA MET A 177 -14.32 3.18 -0.15
C MET A 177 -13.18 3.55 -1.10
N GLU A 178 -13.14 4.81 -1.57
CA GLU A 178 -12.08 5.31 -2.42
C GLU A 178 -10.71 5.23 -1.73
N LEU A 179 -10.64 5.65 -0.46
CA LEU A 179 -9.42 5.62 0.34
C LEU A 179 -8.78 4.22 0.44
N TYR A 180 -9.59 3.16 0.59
CA TYR A 180 -9.09 1.81 0.83
C TYR A 180 -9.01 0.91 -0.41
N LEU A 181 -9.58 1.34 -1.53
CA LEU A 181 -9.63 0.54 -2.76
C LEU A 181 -9.02 1.24 -3.98
N VAL A 182 -8.62 2.51 -3.87
CA VAL A 182 -7.84 3.17 -4.91
C VAL A 182 -6.39 3.20 -4.46
N HIS A 183 -5.51 2.62 -5.29
CA HIS A 183 -4.09 2.51 -4.99
C HIS A 183 -3.28 3.10 -6.14
N ASN A 184 -2.15 3.71 -5.78
CA ASN A 184 -1.23 4.25 -6.77
C ASN A 184 -0.45 3.10 -7.42
N GLN A 185 -0.61 2.94 -8.73
CA GLN A 185 0.09 1.92 -9.53
C GLN A 185 0.72 2.58 -10.75
N ASN A 186 1.76 1.93 -11.29
CA ASN A 186 2.41 2.31 -12.53
C ASN A 186 3.21 1.14 -13.12
N VAL A 187 3.76 1.31 -14.32
CA VAL A 187 4.53 0.27 -15.01
C VAL A 187 5.72 -0.25 -14.18
N LEU A 188 6.38 0.58 -13.38
CA LEU A 188 7.50 0.16 -12.52
C LEU A 188 7.04 -0.62 -11.28
N THR A 189 5.82 -0.38 -10.80
CA THR A 189 5.24 -1.17 -9.70
C THR A 189 4.75 -2.52 -10.19
N ASP A 190 4.20 -2.58 -11.40
CA ASP A 190 3.50 -3.76 -11.92
C ASP A 190 4.42 -4.68 -12.73
N PHE A 191 5.54 -4.13 -13.25
CA PHE A 191 6.53 -4.93 -13.95
C PHE A 191 7.15 -5.95 -12.98
N ASN A 192 7.05 -7.24 -13.34
CA ASN A 192 7.65 -8.32 -12.56
C ASN A 192 9.02 -8.70 -13.12
N PHE A 193 10.02 -8.74 -12.24
CA PHE A 193 11.38 -9.17 -12.54
C PHE A 193 11.75 -10.36 -11.64
N LEU A 194 12.14 -11.48 -12.24
CA LEU A 194 12.50 -12.72 -11.54
C LEU A 194 11.39 -13.24 -10.59
N GLY A 195 10.12 -12.99 -10.91
CA GLY A 195 8.97 -13.44 -10.12
C GLY A 195 8.57 -12.49 -8.98
N PHE A 196 9.18 -11.31 -8.88
CA PHE A 196 8.82 -10.30 -7.88
C PHE A 196 8.54 -8.95 -8.55
N PRO A 197 7.77 -8.06 -7.92
CA PRO A 197 7.60 -6.70 -8.43
C PRO A 197 8.94 -5.96 -8.51
N PHE A 198 9.19 -5.30 -9.64
CA PHE A 198 10.50 -4.74 -9.99
C PHE A 198 10.98 -3.72 -8.98
N HIS A 199 10.10 -2.85 -8.50
CA HIS A 199 10.45 -1.85 -7.48
C HIS A 199 11.01 -2.48 -6.19
N TYR A 200 10.47 -3.63 -5.73
CA TYR A 200 11.02 -4.35 -4.58
C TYR A 200 12.40 -4.92 -4.87
N TRP A 201 12.59 -5.50 -6.06
CA TRP A 201 13.90 -6.01 -6.46
C TRP A 201 14.93 -4.88 -6.58
N TYR A 202 14.54 -3.76 -7.17
CA TYR A 202 15.39 -2.59 -7.35
C TYR A 202 15.89 -2.09 -5.99
N THR A 203 14.99 -1.87 -5.04
CA THR A 203 15.36 -1.33 -3.73
C THR A 203 16.13 -2.33 -2.87
N SER A 204 15.78 -3.62 -2.94
CA SER A 204 16.33 -4.63 -2.02
C SER A 204 17.64 -5.25 -2.50
N GLN A 205 17.81 -5.44 -3.81
CA GLN A 205 18.96 -6.17 -4.37
C GLN A 205 19.83 -5.28 -5.24
N PHE A 206 19.23 -4.58 -6.21
CA PHE A 206 20.01 -3.78 -7.17
C PHE A 206 20.80 -2.67 -6.49
N LEU A 207 20.20 -1.92 -5.54
CA LEU A 207 20.91 -0.85 -4.84
C LEU A 207 22.12 -1.36 -4.03
N LEU A 208 22.04 -2.57 -3.45
CA LEU A 208 23.17 -3.19 -2.76
C LEU A 208 24.28 -3.59 -3.73
N ILE A 209 23.91 -4.24 -4.84
CA ILE A 209 24.86 -4.63 -5.89
C ILE A 209 25.55 -3.38 -6.45
N LEU A 210 24.77 -2.33 -6.75
CA LEU A 210 25.27 -1.05 -7.23
C LEU A 210 26.27 -0.45 -6.23
N PHE A 211 25.96 -0.45 -4.94
CA PHE A 211 26.87 0.06 -3.91
C PHE A 211 28.21 -0.68 -3.89
N VAL A 212 28.18 -2.03 -3.92
CA VAL A 212 29.41 -2.84 -3.98
C VAL A 212 30.21 -2.55 -5.25
N VAL A 213 29.53 -2.44 -6.40
CA VAL A 213 30.18 -2.09 -7.68
C VAL A 213 30.83 -0.71 -7.61
N LEU A 214 30.17 0.30 -7.01
CA LEU A 214 30.75 1.63 -6.82
C LEU A 214 31.99 1.59 -5.92
N CYS A 215 32.00 0.76 -4.88
CA CYS A 215 33.17 0.55 -4.02
C CYS A 215 34.33 -0.10 -4.79
N LEU A 216 34.06 -1.10 -5.64
CA LEU A 216 35.07 -1.71 -6.50
C LEU A 216 35.64 -0.71 -7.51
N ILE A 217 34.77 0.08 -8.14
CA ILE A 217 35.17 1.15 -9.06
C ILE A 217 36.08 2.15 -8.33
N TYR A 218 35.70 2.56 -7.12
CA TYR A 218 36.54 3.44 -6.29
C TYR A 218 37.93 2.85 -6.05
N ALA A 219 38.00 1.59 -5.59
CA ALA A 219 39.27 0.92 -5.30
C ALA A 219 40.18 0.82 -6.53
N VAL A 220 39.61 0.51 -7.70
CA VAL A 220 40.38 0.41 -8.96
C VAL A 220 40.87 1.79 -9.43
N ILE A 221 40.02 2.82 -9.34
CA ILE A 221 40.40 4.16 -9.80
C ILE A 221 41.41 4.81 -8.85
N ILE A 222 41.29 4.61 -7.53
CA ILE A 222 42.22 5.18 -6.58
C ILE A 222 43.61 4.55 -6.72
N ASP A 223 43.73 3.23 -6.88
CA ASP A 223 45.03 2.56 -7.12
C ASP A 223 45.73 3.10 -8.39
N ARG A 224 44.97 3.28 -9.48
CA ARG A 224 45.48 3.93 -10.71
C ARG A 224 45.93 5.37 -10.46
N THR A 225 45.20 6.10 -9.61
CA THR A 225 45.51 7.49 -9.27
C THR A 225 46.75 7.58 -8.39
N SER A 226 46.88 6.73 -7.37
CA SER A 226 48.07 6.64 -6.50
C SER A 226 49.34 6.37 -7.32
N LYS A 227 49.28 5.40 -8.25
CA LYS A 227 50.38 5.11 -9.19
C LYS A 227 50.75 6.31 -10.04
N LYS A 228 49.77 7.08 -10.53
CA LYS A 228 50.01 8.28 -11.35
C LYS A 228 50.68 9.40 -10.57
N PHE A 229 50.36 9.55 -9.28
CA PHE A 229 50.93 10.58 -8.42
C PHE A 229 52.17 10.12 -7.63
N ASN A 230 52.73 8.92 -7.92
CA ASN A 230 53.85 8.31 -7.22
C ASN A 230 53.67 8.25 -5.69
N PHE A 231 52.42 8.12 -5.22
CA PHE A 231 52.17 7.82 -3.82
C PHE A 231 52.45 6.32 -3.62
N ILE A 232 53.59 6.02 -3.00
CA ILE A 232 53.94 4.67 -2.56
C ILE A 232 53.32 4.52 -1.16
N GLU A 233 52.31 3.66 -1.03
CA GLU A 233 51.90 3.17 0.28
C GLU A 233 53.04 2.25 0.76
N GLU A 234 53.75 2.65 1.82
CA GLU A 234 54.66 1.74 2.52
C GLU A 234 53.82 0.58 3.07
N ALA A 235 54.11 -0.63 2.59
CA ALA A 235 53.42 -1.87 2.96
C ALA A 235 53.79 -2.35 4.37
#